data_AF-L7LFD4-F1
#
_entry.id   AF-L7LFD4-F1
#
_cell.length_a   1.000
_cell.length_b   1.000
_cell.length_c   1.000
_cell.angle_alpha   90.00
_cell.angle_beta   90.00
_cell.angle_gamma   90.00
#
_symmetry.space_group_name_H-M   'P 1'
#
loop_
_entity.id
_entity.type
_entity.pdbx_description
1 polymer ?
#
loop_
_entity_poly.entity_id
_entity_poly.type
_entity_poly.pdbx_seq_one_letter_code
_entity_poly.pdbx_strand_id
1 'polypeptide(L)'
;IAAAAGWWGATSLVAAWLDLADRAGTSPLALRSADLAVGLTTGLAQLVCFGGAVTVLVWSFRPFAPTVVVAVIAAVGVLAVATTGHAATGTWAPLLVGVHALAAAWWAGTLAALAMTVRGRSGWAAALPEFSRYALVAVCVLAATGTIAAVDRLGVGAQWLGSGYGRVVLAKIVVLMLVLGMAAAHRRRWVPSAARHRTAAEVSLRRAVAETALLALALGLAAGLASTGPG
;
A
#
# COMPACT_ATOMS: atom_id res chain seq x y z
N ILE A 1 9.34 -6.54 13.28
CA ILE A 1 8.55 -7.52 12.50
C ILE A 1 7.32 -7.94 13.29
N ALA A 2 7.46 -8.48 14.50
CA ALA A 2 6.33 -8.85 15.38
C ALA A 2 5.27 -7.76 15.53
N ALA A 3 5.67 -6.52 15.89
CA ALA A 3 4.72 -5.41 16.05
C ALA A 3 3.92 -5.08 14.77
N ALA A 4 4.58 -5.10 13.60
CA ALA A 4 3.93 -4.85 12.32
C ALA A 4 2.98 -5.99 11.92
N ALA A 5 3.37 -7.24 12.18
CA ALA A 5 2.53 -8.41 11.94
C ALA A 5 1.32 -8.43 12.87
N GLY A 6 1.51 -8.08 14.15
CA GLY A 6 0.42 -7.92 15.11
C GLY A 6 -0.56 -6.81 14.72
N TRP A 7 -0.04 -5.65 14.31
CA TRP A 7 -0.86 -4.56 13.78
C TRP A 7 -1.67 -4.99 12.55
N TRP A 8 -1.02 -5.65 11.58
CA TRP A 8 -1.70 -6.17 10.39
C TRP A 8 -2.76 -7.22 10.72
N GLY A 9 -2.50 -8.11 11.67
CA GLY A 9 -3.49 -9.08 12.14
C GLY A 9 -4.70 -8.39 12.78
N ALA A 10 -4.46 -7.41 13.65
CA ALA A 10 -5.53 -6.64 14.30
C ALA A 10 -6.38 -5.86 13.29
N THR A 11 -5.78 -5.17 12.33
CA THR A 11 -6.52 -4.45 11.30
C THR A 11 -7.29 -5.39 10.37
N SER A 12 -6.74 -6.56 10.05
CA SER A 12 -7.44 -7.58 9.26
C SER A 12 -8.67 -8.13 9.97
N LEU A 13 -8.58 -8.35 11.30
CA LEU A 13 -9.71 -8.79 12.12
C LEU A 13 -10.82 -7.73 12.17
N VAL A 14 -10.44 -6.46 12.40
CA VAL A 14 -11.39 -5.34 12.42
C VAL A 14 -12.06 -5.19 11.05
N ALA A 15 -11.30 -5.26 9.95
CA ALA A 15 -11.86 -5.20 8.60
C ALA A 15 -12.82 -6.36 8.30
N ALA A 16 -12.49 -7.58 8.73
CA ALA A 16 -13.37 -8.74 8.61
C ALA A 16 -14.68 -8.54 9.40
N TRP A 17 -14.60 -7.96 10.59
CA TRP A 17 -15.76 -7.66 11.43
C TRP A 17 -16.69 -6.62 10.78
N LEU A 18 -16.13 -5.55 10.24
CA LEU A 18 -16.90 -4.49 9.56
C LEU A 18 -17.55 -5.02 8.28
N ASP A 19 -16.82 -5.76 7.46
CA ASP A 19 -17.36 -6.37 6.24
C ASP A 19 -18.48 -7.37 6.55
N LEU A 20 -18.38 -8.10 7.66
CA LEU A 20 -19.46 -8.97 8.11
C LEU A 20 -20.72 -8.19 8.49
N ALA A 21 -20.57 -7.08 9.22
CA ALA A 21 -21.68 -6.20 9.59
C ALA A 21 -22.39 -5.65 8.34
N ASP A 22 -21.62 -5.18 7.37
CA ASP A 22 -22.13 -4.66 6.10
C ASP A 22 -22.90 -5.73 5.32
N ARG A 23 -22.37 -6.96 5.23
CA ARG A 23 -23.05 -8.09 4.56
C ARG A 23 -24.33 -8.53 5.27
N ALA A 24 -24.32 -8.47 6.60
CA ALA A 24 -25.51 -8.77 7.39
C ALA A 24 -26.56 -7.64 7.34
N GLY A 25 -26.20 -6.45 6.82
CA GLY A 25 -27.07 -5.28 6.81
C GLY A 25 -27.39 -4.78 8.21
N THR A 26 -26.50 -5.01 9.18
CA THR A 26 -26.71 -4.65 10.59
C THR A 26 -25.58 -3.79 11.12
N SER A 27 -25.81 -3.14 12.27
CA SER A 27 -24.73 -2.41 12.95
C SER A 27 -23.62 -3.38 13.40
N PRO A 28 -22.33 -2.99 13.33
CA PRO A 28 -21.23 -3.79 13.85
C PRO A 28 -21.37 -4.20 15.32
N LEU A 29 -22.17 -3.47 16.10
CA LEU A 29 -22.44 -3.76 17.51
C LEU A 29 -23.63 -4.72 17.71
N ALA A 30 -24.41 -4.98 16.65
CA ALA A 30 -25.63 -5.79 16.69
C ALA A 30 -25.44 -7.20 16.09
N LEU A 31 -24.23 -7.56 15.67
CA LEU A 31 -23.89 -8.86 15.09
C LEU A 31 -24.19 -10.00 16.07
N ARG A 32 -24.83 -11.06 15.57
CA ARG A 32 -25.16 -12.26 16.34
C ARG A 32 -24.25 -13.43 15.97
N SER A 33 -24.24 -14.46 16.80
CA SER A 33 -23.46 -15.68 16.55
C SER A 33 -23.85 -16.41 15.27
N ALA A 34 -25.11 -16.28 14.83
CA ALA A 34 -25.59 -16.82 13.55
C ALA A 34 -24.94 -16.14 12.34
N ASP A 35 -24.63 -14.84 12.44
CA ASP A 35 -23.99 -14.08 11.37
C ASP A 35 -22.51 -14.49 11.20
N LEU A 36 -21.86 -14.93 12.28
CA LEU A 36 -20.47 -15.43 12.24
C LEU A 36 -20.32 -16.66 11.33
N ALA A 37 -21.32 -17.54 11.26
CA ALA A 37 -21.28 -18.70 10.37
C ALA A 37 -21.34 -18.29 8.88
N VAL A 38 -22.08 -17.22 8.57
CA VAL A 38 -22.13 -16.60 7.24
C VAL A 38 -20.81 -15.87 6.92
N GLY A 39 -20.21 -15.25 7.93
CA GLY A 39 -18.88 -14.62 7.81
C GLY A 39 -17.76 -15.62 7.49
N LEU A 40 -17.78 -16.81 8.10
CA LEU A 40 -16.77 -17.85 7.85
C LEU A 40 -16.86 -18.44 6.44
N THR A 41 -18.07 -18.53 5.88
CA THR A 41 -18.30 -19.08 4.54
C THR A 41 -18.02 -18.06 3.44
N THR A 42 -18.24 -16.77 3.69
CA THR A 42 -18.12 -15.71 2.69
C THR A 42 -16.88 -14.82 2.85
N GLY A 43 -16.18 -14.93 3.98
CA GLY A 43 -15.01 -14.11 4.37
C GLY A 43 -13.65 -14.81 4.20
N LEU A 44 -13.57 -15.82 3.32
CA LEU A 44 -12.35 -16.60 3.10
C LEU A 44 -11.12 -15.72 2.80
N ALA A 45 -11.28 -14.64 2.03
CA ALA A 45 -10.20 -13.72 1.74
C ALA A 45 -9.64 -13.04 3.00
N GLN A 46 -10.50 -12.59 3.91
CA GLN A 46 -10.05 -12.00 5.18
C GLN A 46 -9.39 -13.04 6.09
N LEU A 47 -9.88 -14.29 6.10
CA LEU A 47 -9.26 -15.37 6.86
C LEU A 47 -7.86 -15.70 6.32
N VAL A 48 -7.68 -15.75 5.00
CA VAL A 48 -6.38 -15.97 4.37
C VAL A 48 -5.42 -14.80 4.69
N CYS A 49 -5.90 -13.56 4.66
CA CYS A 49 -5.11 -12.39 5.04
C CYS A 49 -4.69 -12.43 6.51
N PHE A 50 -5.62 -12.73 7.42
CA PHE A 50 -5.35 -12.88 8.84
C PHE A 50 -4.37 -14.03 9.13
N GLY A 51 -4.56 -15.18 8.49
CA GLY A 51 -3.64 -16.33 8.58
C GLY A 51 -2.23 -15.98 8.11
N GLY A 52 -2.11 -15.16 7.05
CA GLY A 52 -0.84 -14.61 6.60
C GLY A 52 -0.17 -13.74 7.67
N ALA A 53 -0.93 -12.84 8.31
CA ALA A 53 -0.42 -11.99 9.39
C ALA A 53 0.06 -12.82 10.60
N VAL A 54 -0.70 -13.83 11.01
CA VAL A 54 -0.33 -14.76 12.08
C VAL A 54 0.94 -15.54 11.71
N THR A 55 1.06 -15.99 10.46
CA THR A 55 2.26 -16.69 9.99
C THR A 55 3.51 -15.82 10.12
N VAL A 56 3.44 -14.56 9.68
CA VAL A 56 4.55 -13.59 9.84
C VAL A 56 4.86 -13.33 11.31
N LEU A 57 3.83 -13.23 12.16
CA LEU A 57 3.97 -13.01 13.59
C LEU A 57 4.70 -14.18 14.26
N VAL A 58 4.24 -15.42 14.05
CA VAL A 58 4.86 -16.63 14.59
C VAL A 58 6.29 -16.76 14.08
N TRP A 59 6.50 -16.56 12.78
CA TRP A 59 7.83 -16.62 12.18
C TRP A 59 8.80 -15.60 12.80
N SER A 60 8.30 -14.43 13.20
CA SER A 60 9.13 -13.38 13.81
C SER A 60 9.67 -13.75 15.20
N PHE A 61 9.04 -14.70 15.89
CA PHE A 61 9.52 -15.26 17.16
C PHE A 61 10.24 -16.60 16.99
N ARG A 62 9.87 -17.37 15.95
CA ARG A 62 10.37 -18.72 15.67
C ARG A 62 10.54 -18.87 14.15
N PRO A 63 11.73 -18.64 13.59
CA PRO A 63 11.94 -18.71 12.14
C PRO A 63 11.94 -20.17 11.65
N PHE A 64 10.75 -20.74 11.44
CA PHE A 64 10.54 -22.14 11.06
C PHE A 64 10.63 -22.41 9.55
N ALA A 65 10.74 -21.37 8.72
CA ALA A 65 10.76 -21.47 7.26
C ALA A 65 11.65 -20.36 6.64
N PRO A 66 12.09 -20.51 5.37
CA PRO A 66 12.80 -19.45 4.67
C PRO A 66 11.97 -18.18 4.52
N THR A 67 12.61 -17.00 4.57
CA THR A 67 11.94 -15.69 4.47
C THR A 67 11.10 -15.55 3.20
N VAL A 68 11.54 -16.12 2.08
CA VAL A 68 10.81 -16.09 0.80
C VAL A 68 9.45 -16.77 0.92
N VAL A 69 9.37 -17.91 1.61
CA VAL A 69 8.10 -18.64 1.81
C VAL A 69 7.11 -17.80 2.60
N VAL A 70 7.58 -17.18 3.69
CA VAL A 70 6.75 -16.32 4.53
C VAL A 70 6.32 -15.05 3.80
N ALA A 71 7.19 -14.48 2.96
CA ALA A 71 6.85 -13.34 2.11
C ALA A 71 5.77 -13.70 1.06
N VAL A 72 5.83 -14.90 0.47
CA VAL A 72 4.80 -15.40 -0.45
C VAL A 72 3.46 -15.57 0.27
N ILE A 73 3.46 -16.16 1.47
CA ILE A 73 2.23 -16.30 2.26
C ILE A 73 1.64 -14.92 2.58
N ALA A 74 2.47 -13.95 2.94
CA ALA A 74 2.02 -12.59 3.19
C ALA A 74 1.42 -11.94 1.93
N ALA A 75 2.06 -12.13 0.78
CA ALA A 75 1.59 -11.64 -0.51
C ALA A 75 0.23 -12.26 -0.90
N VAL A 76 0.05 -13.56 -0.68
CA VAL A 76 -1.23 -14.26 -0.91
C VAL A 76 -2.33 -13.66 -0.04
N GLY A 77 -2.05 -13.37 1.23
CA GLY A 77 -2.98 -12.69 2.14
C GLY A 77 -3.45 -11.33 1.61
N VAL A 78 -2.49 -10.50 1.15
CA VAL A 78 -2.79 -9.19 0.56
C VAL A 78 -3.61 -9.32 -0.73
N LEU A 79 -3.23 -10.25 -1.62
CA LEU A 79 -3.94 -10.47 -2.88
C LEU A 79 -5.37 -10.96 -2.66
N ALA A 80 -5.59 -11.87 -1.70
CA ALA A 80 -6.90 -12.44 -1.43
C ALA A 80 -7.91 -11.33 -1.12
N VAL A 81 -7.57 -10.38 -0.24
CA VAL A 81 -8.46 -9.26 0.12
C VAL A 81 -8.57 -8.24 -1.01
N ALA A 82 -7.46 -7.92 -1.67
CA ALA A 82 -7.44 -6.92 -2.74
C ALA A 82 -8.34 -7.30 -3.92
N THR A 83 -8.39 -8.59 -4.25
CA THR A 83 -9.13 -9.10 -5.42
C THR A 83 -10.59 -9.41 -5.16
N THR A 84 -11.03 -9.47 -3.89
CA THR A 84 -12.45 -9.68 -3.54
C THR A 84 -13.24 -8.38 -3.35
N GLY A 85 -12.58 -7.22 -3.34
CA GLY A 85 -13.24 -5.94 -3.16
C GLY A 85 -14.02 -5.47 -4.40
N HIS A 86 -14.98 -4.57 -4.20
CA HIS A 86 -15.74 -3.91 -5.27
C HIS A 86 -14.85 -3.22 -6.33
N ALA A 87 -13.62 -2.84 -5.97
CA ALA A 87 -12.66 -2.27 -6.91
C ALA A 87 -12.14 -3.28 -7.95
N ALA A 88 -12.33 -4.58 -7.73
CA ALA A 88 -11.90 -5.66 -8.60
C ALA A 88 -13.00 -6.13 -9.57
N THR A 89 -14.11 -5.39 -9.72
CA THR A 89 -15.17 -5.74 -10.67
C THR A 89 -14.80 -5.28 -12.09
N GLY A 90 -14.48 -6.22 -12.97
CA GLY A 90 -14.10 -5.97 -14.36
C GLY A 90 -13.10 -7.01 -14.87
N THR A 91 -12.90 -7.12 -16.19
CA THR A 91 -12.02 -8.15 -16.78
C THR A 91 -10.57 -8.03 -16.31
N TRP A 92 -10.06 -6.80 -16.21
CA TRP A 92 -8.68 -6.52 -15.81
C TRP A 92 -8.53 -6.00 -14.37
N ALA A 93 -9.66 -5.65 -13.74
CA ALA A 93 -9.68 -5.01 -12.44
C ALA A 93 -9.02 -5.83 -11.31
N PRO A 94 -9.24 -7.16 -11.17
CA PRO A 94 -8.56 -7.96 -10.15
C PRO A 94 -7.03 -7.94 -10.30
N LEU A 95 -6.54 -8.03 -11.55
CA LEU A 95 -5.10 -8.00 -11.84
C LEU A 95 -4.50 -6.65 -11.47
N LEU A 96 -5.12 -5.56 -11.92
CA LEU A 96 -4.65 -4.20 -11.65
C LEU A 96 -4.65 -3.88 -10.16
N VAL A 97 -5.73 -4.22 -9.46
CA VAL A 97 -5.86 -4.00 -8.02
C VAL A 97 -4.89 -4.89 -7.23
N GLY A 98 -4.71 -6.16 -7.63
CA GLY A 98 -3.75 -7.06 -7.00
C GLY A 98 -2.31 -6.56 -7.14
N VAL A 99 -1.90 -6.15 -8.35
CA VAL A 99 -0.57 -5.56 -8.60
C VAL A 99 -0.40 -4.25 -7.83
N HIS A 100 -1.44 -3.39 -7.79
CA HIS A 100 -1.42 -2.16 -7.01
C HIS A 100 -1.22 -2.44 -5.52
N ALA A 101 -1.97 -3.39 -4.97
CA ALA A 101 -1.91 -3.75 -3.56
C ALA A 101 -0.55 -4.34 -3.17
N LEU A 102 0.03 -5.21 -4.00
CA LEU A 102 1.37 -5.75 -3.76
C LEU A 102 2.46 -4.66 -3.84
N ALA A 103 2.39 -3.77 -4.83
CA ALA A 103 3.32 -2.65 -4.95
C ALA A 103 3.21 -1.71 -3.74
N ALA A 104 2.00 -1.42 -3.28
CA ALA A 104 1.75 -0.60 -2.09
C ALA A 104 2.27 -1.26 -0.82
N ALA A 105 1.97 -2.55 -0.63
CA ALA A 105 2.40 -3.33 0.53
C ALA A 105 3.94 -3.43 0.59
N TRP A 106 4.59 -3.72 -0.53
CA TRP A 106 6.04 -3.75 -0.61
C TRP A 106 6.64 -2.37 -0.30
N TRP A 107 6.15 -1.31 -0.92
CA TRP A 107 6.69 0.04 -0.74
C TRP A 107 6.50 0.60 0.67
N ALA A 108 5.27 0.56 1.20
CA ALA A 108 4.97 1.05 2.54
C ALA A 108 5.57 0.14 3.61
N GLY A 109 5.53 -1.19 3.41
CA GLY A 109 6.06 -2.17 4.35
C GLY A 109 7.58 -2.10 4.47
N THR A 110 8.31 -1.97 3.36
CA THR A 110 9.78 -1.79 3.40
C THR A 110 10.16 -0.46 4.03
N LEU A 111 9.44 0.63 3.74
CA LEU A 111 9.69 1.92 4.39
C LEU A 111 9.47 1.86 5.91
N ALA A 112 8.39 1.24 6.35
CA ALA A 112 8.11 1.02 7.77
C ALA A 112 9.20 0.15 8.40
N ALA A 113 9.60 -0.95 7.73
CA ALA A 113 10.68 -1.81 8.20
C ALA A 113 11.98 -1.02 8.39
N LEU A 114 12.38 -0.21 7.40
CA LEU A 114 13.57 0.65 7.50
C LEU A 114 13.47 1.64 8.65
N ALA A 115 12.33 2.30 8.82
CA ALA A 115 12.10 3.23 9.93
C ALA A 115 12.25 2.55 11.31
N MET A 116 11.84 1.29 11.42
CA MET A 116 11.91 0.52 12.65
C MET A 116 13.27 -0.12 12.90
N THR A 117 13.99 -0.58 11.87
CA THR A 117 15.21 -1.37 12.01
C THR A 117 16.49 -0.56 11.83
N VAL A 118 16.48 0.44 10.96
CA VAL A 118 17.67 1.22 10.64
C VAL A 118 17.89 2.31 11.69
N ARG A 119 19.12 2.34 12.23
CA ARG A 119 19.55 3.28 13.26
C ARG A 119 20.81 4.02 12.80
N GLY A 120 20.91 5.28 13.21
CA GLY A 120 22.08 6.12 12.94
C GLY A 120 22.27 6.51 11.46
N ARG A 121 23.09 7.54 11.24
CA ARG A 121 23.34 8.11 9.90
C ARG A 121 23.90 7.10 8.89
N SER A 122 24.83 6.24 9.31
CA SER A 122 25.50 5.27 8.44
C SER A 122 24.55 4.19 7.92
N GLY A 123 23.66 3.67 8.77
CA GLY A 123 22.67 2.69 8.34
C GLY A 123 21.70 3.25 7.30
N TRP A 124 21.26 4.50 7.49
CA TRP A 124 20.40 5.17 6.52
C TRP A 124 21.13 5.49 5.22
N ALA A 125 22.40 5.87 5.28
CA ALA A 125 23.23 6.10 4.09
C ALA A 125 23.37 4.84 3.21
N ALA A 126 23.45 3.66 3.84
CA ALA A 126 23.53 2.39 3.12
C ALA A 126 22.17 1.94 2.55
N ALA A 127 21.10 2.05 3.34
CA ALA A 127 19.80 1.46 2.96
C ALA A 127 18.96 2.35 2.02
N LEU A 128 19.09 3.67 2.12
CA LEU A 128 18.25 4.62 1.39
C LEU A 128 18.46 4.60 -0.13
N PRO A 129 19.69 4.45 -0.68
CA PRO A 129 19.91 4.35 -2.12
C PRO A 129 19.23 3.13 -2.74
N GLU A 130 19.32 1.97 -2.10
CA GLU A 130 18.68 0.74 -2.56
C GLU A 130 17.16 0.84 -2.49
N PHE A 131 16.62 1.30 -1.36
CA PHE A 131 15.19 1.54 -1.21
C PHE A 131 14.68 2.51 -2.28
N SER A 132 15.36 3.64 -2.49
CA SER A 132 14.96 4.66 -3.47
C SER A 132 14.92 4.11 -4.90
N ARG A 133 15.89 3.26 -5.28
CA ARG A 133 15.92 2.61 -6.60
C ARG A 133 14.66 1.78 -6.86
N TYR A 134 14.26 0.94 -5.91
CA TYR A 134 13.09 0.07 -6.06
C TYR A 134 11.77 0.81 -5.78
N ALA A 135 11.79 1.82 -4.90
CA ALA A 135 10.65 2.68 -4.62
C ALA A 135 10.16 3.41 -5.86
N LEU A 136 11.07 3.86 -6.74
CA LEU A 136 10.68 4.47 -8.01
C LEU A 136 9.86 3.50 -8.88
N VAL A 137 10.28 2.24 -8.97
CA VAL A 137 9.57 1.21 -9.74
C VAL A 137 8.18 0.95 -9.13
N ALA A 138 8.11 0.78 -7.81
CA ALA A 138 6.84 0.58 -7.12
C ALA A 138 5.88 1.76 -7.32
N VAL A 139 6.39 3.00 -7.25
CA VAL A 139 5.64 4.23 -7.48
C VAL A 139 5.11 4.30 -8.92
N CYS A 140 5.92 3.93 -9.92
CA CYS A 140 5.46 3.82 -11.31
C CYS A 140 4.38 2.76 -11.50
N VAL A 141 4.51 1.60 -10.85
CA VAL A 141 3.50 0.53 -10.90
C VAL A 141 2.19 0.99 -10.26
N LEU A 142 2.25 1.62 -9.09
CA LEU A 142 1.08 2.19 -8.40
C LEU A 142 0.36 3.24 -9.24
N ALA A 143 1.13 4.08 -9.92
CA ALA A 143 0.61 5.07 -10.84
C ALA A 143 -0.11 4.43 -12.02
N ALA A 144 0.58 3.55 -12.75
CA ALA A 144 0.03 2.92 -13.95
C ALA A 144 -1.25 2.14 -13.62
N THR A 145 -1.21 1.30 -12.60
CA THR A 145 -2.39 0.51 -12.17
C THR A 145 -3.54 1.40 -11.72
N GLY A 146 -3.28 2.46 -10.95
CA GLY A 146 -4.31 3.40 -10.48
C GLY A 146 -4.92 4.22 -11.62
N THR A 147 -4.10 4.67 -12.57
CA THR A 147 -4.58 5.42 -13.75
C THR A 147 -5.39 4.53 -14.68
N ILE A 148 -4.94 3.31 -14.97
CA ILE A 148 -5.69 2.37 -15.82
C ILE A 148 -7.04 2.05 -15.18
N ALA A 149 -7.08 1.76 -13.87
CA ALA A 149 -8.33 1.53 -13.15
C ALA A 149 -9.28 2.74 -13.17
N ALA A 150 -8.73 3.96 -13.08
CA ALA A 150 -9.54 5.18 -13.17
C ALA A 150 -10.10 5.42 -14.57
N VAL A 151 -9.32 5.13 -15.62
CA VAL A 151 -9.77 5.21 -17.02
C VAL A 151 -10.86 4.18 -17.28
N ASP A 152 -10.70 2.95 -16.78
CA ASP A 152 -11.71 1.89 -16.91
C ASP A 152 -13.04 2.31 -16.25
N ARG A 153 -12.98 3.00 -15.12
CA ARG A 153 -14.16 3.43 -14.36
C ARG A 153 -14.84 4.70 -14.90
N LEU A 154 -14.07 5.70 -15.32
CA LEU A 154 -14.59 7.02 -15.74
C LEU A 154 -14.69 7.20 -17.26
N GLY A 155 -14.06 6.32 -18.04
CA GLY A 155 -13.79 6.55 -19.46
C GLY A 155 -12.88 7.76 -19.70
N VAL A 156 -12.77 8.20 -20.95
CA VAL A 156 -12.06 9.43 -21.33
C VAL A 156 -13.09 10.53 -21.56
N GLY A 157 -13.08 11.60 -20.76
CA GLY A 157 -14.05 12.68 -20.92
C GLY A 157 -14.19 13.64 -19.74
N ALA A 158 -15.29 14.41 -19.72
CA ALA A 158 -15.52 15.48 -18.74
C ALA A 158 -15.61 14.99 -17.28
N GLN A 159 -15.88 13.70 -17.05
CA GLN A 159 -15.98 13.14 -15.70
C GLN A 159 -14.67 13.24 -14.90
N TRP A 160 -13.53 13.40 -15.56
CA TRP A 160 -12.25 13.63 -14.88
C TRP A 160 -12.22 14.93 -14.07
N LEU A 161 -12.86 15.99 -14.57
CA LEU A 161 -12.96 17.28 -13.87
C LEU A 161 -14.31 17.46 -13.16
N GLY A 162 -15.36 16.84 -13.70
CA GLY A 162 -16.72 16.96 -13.17
C GLY A 162 -17.00 16.09 -11.93
N SER A 163 -16.29 14.97 -11.75
CA SER A 163 -16.52 14.07 -10.60
C SER A 163 -15.54 14.32 -9.45
N GLY A 164 -15.97 14.06 -8.21
CA GLY A 164 -15.07 14.04 -7.05
C GLY A 164 -13.95 13.01 -7.20
N TYR A 165 -14.29 11.82 -7.69
CA TYR A 165 -13.33 10.73 -7.94
C TYR A 165 -12.26 11.13 -8.97
N GLY A 166 -12.65 11.71 -10.12
CA GLY A 166 -11.71 12.14 -11.16
C GLY A 166 -10.72 13.21 -10.70
N ARG A 167 -11.18 14.21 -9.94
CA ARG A 167 -10.32 15.28 -9.39
C ARG A 167 -9.26 14.72 -8.43
N VAL A 168 -9.63 13.75 -7.61
CA VAL A 168 -8.70 13.07 -6.71
C VAL A 168 -7.65 12.27 -7.49
N VAL A 169 -8.08 11.51 -8.51
CA VAL A 169 -7.14 10.77 -9.36
C VAL A 169 -6.16 11.72 -10.03
N LEU A 170 -6.62 12.87 -10.55
CA LEU A 170 -5.75 13.91 -11.11
C LEU A 170 -4.75 14.45 -10.08
N ALA A 171 -5.20 14.76 -8.86
CA ALA A 171 -4.31 15.20 -7.79
C ALA A 171 -3.22 14.16 -7.48
N LYS A 172 -3.59 12.86 -7.48
CA LYS A 172 -2.64 11.74 -7.30
C LYS A 172 -1.61 11.70 -8.44
N ILE A 173 -2.02 11.90 -9.69
CA ILE A 173 -1.12 11.95 -10.86
C ILE A 173 -0.18 13.15 -10.77
N VAL A 174 -0.67 14.34 -10.39
CA VAL A 174 0.16 15.54 -10.25
C VAL A 174 1.24 15.33 -9.19
N VAL A 175 0.86 14.83 -8.01
CA VAL A 175 1.84 14.59 -6.94
C VAL A 175 2.84 13.53 -7.36
N LEU A 176 2.40 12.45 -8.00
CA LEU A 176 3.29 11.46 -8.59
C LEU A 176 4.34 12.10 -9.52
N MET A 177 3.91 12.96 -10.44
CA MET A 177 4.83 13.62 -11.36
C MET A 177 5.85 14.49 -10.62
N LEU A 178 5.45 15.16 -9.54
CA LEU A 178 6.36 15.91 -8.67
C LEU A 178 7.36 14.98 -7.96
N VAL A 179 6.91 13.81 -7.46
CA VAL A 179 7.77 12.79 -6.83
C VAL A 179 8.82 12.30 -7.83
N LEU A 180 8.40 11.90 -9.01
CA LEU A 180 9.26 11.37 -10.06
C LEU A 180 10.27 12.45 -10.52
N GLY A 181 9.81 13.70 -10.67
CA GLY A 181 10.65 14.84 -10.98
C GLY A 181 11.71 15.09 -9.90
N MET A 182 11.32 15.06 -8.63
CA MET A 182 12.24 15.21 -7.50
C MET A 182 13.25 14.07 -7.45
N ALA A 183 12.81 12.82 -7.60
CA ALA A 183 13.68 11.65 -7.63
C ALA A 183 14.68 11.71 -8.80
N ALA A 184 14.23 12.12 -9.99
CA ALA A 184 15.09 12.30 -11.16
C ALA A 184 16.10 13.44 -10.96
N ALA A 185 15.67 14.58 -10.41
CA ALA A 185 16.55 15.70 -10.09
C ALA A 185 17.59 15.30 -9.04
N HIS A 186 17.18 14.53 -8.04
CA HIS A 186 18.06 14.04 -7.00
C HIS A 186 19.11 13.06 -7.54
N ARG A 187 18.71 12.12 -8.41
CA ARG A 187 19.61 11.18 -9.08
C ARG A 187 20.62 11.91 -9.98
N ARG A 188 20.18 12.94 -10.71
CA ARG A 188 21.05 13.77 -11.57
C ARG A 188 22.04 14.61 -10.76
N ARG A 189 21.72 15.00 -9.53
CA ARG A 189 22.61 15.75 -8.62
C ARG A 189 23.56 14.86 -7.83
N TRP A 190 23.14 13.63 -7.50
CA TRP A 190 23.94 12.64 -6.77
C TRP A 190 25.13 12.11 -7.57
N VAL A 191 24.92 11.77 -8.85
CA VAL A 191 25.98 11.18 -9.69
C VAL A 191 27.21 12.10 -9.81
N PRO A 192 27.07 13.43 -9.97
CA PRO A 192 28.21 14.34 -9.94
C PRO A 192 28.76 14.67 -8.53
N SER A 193 27.93 14.66 -7.48
CA SER A 193 28.35 15.07 -6.13
C SER A 193 29.05 13.97 -5.35
N ALA A 194 28.70 12.70 -5.58
CA ALA A 194 29.38 11.53 -5.02
C ALA A 194 30.85 11.45 -5.46
N ALA A 195 31.18 11.96 -6.66
CA ALA A 195 32.55 12.09 -7.13
C ALA A 195 33.38 13.15 -6.38
N ARG A 196 32.75 14.04 -5.60
CA ARG A 196 33.40 15.22 -5.01
C ARG A 196 33.50 15.22 -3.47
N HIS A 197 33.21 14.11 -2.79
CA HIS A 197 33.39 13.94 -1.33
C HIS A 197 32.82 15.08 -0.44
N ARG A 198 31.74 15.76 -0.85
CA ARG A 198 31.08 16.82 -0.05
C ARG A 198 29.73 16.34 0.50
N THR A 199 29.52 16.68 1.76
CA THR A 199 28.59 16.14 2.76
C THR A 199 27.10 16.58 2.62
N ALA A 200 26.24 16.03 3.50
CA ALA A 200 24.86 16.42 3.89
C ALA A 200 23.66 16.18 2.93
N ALA A 201 23.86 15.73 1.69
CA ALA A 201 22.77 15.50 0.73
C ALA A 201 21.78 14.37 1.10
N GLU A 202 22.25 13.35 1.83
CA GLU A 202 21.45 12.17 2.23
C GLU A 202 20.32 12.49 3.20
N VAL A 203 20.52 13.45 4.11
CA VAL A 203 19.49 13.87 5.08
C VAL A 203 18.37 14.62 4.37
N SER A 204 18.72 15.45 3.37
CA SER A 204 17.74 16.13 2.52
C SER A 204 16.97 15.13 1.66
N LEU A 205 17.63 14.09 1.13
CA LEU A 205 16.96 13.02 0.41
C LEU A 205 15.96 12.25 1.28
N ARG A 206 16.38 11.88 2.50
CA ARG A 206 15.52 11.13 3.42
C ARG A 206 14.27 11.93 3.77
N ARG A 207 14.43 13.23 4.06
CA ARG A 207 13.30 14.13 4.31
C ARG A 207 12.42 14.26 3.07
N ALA A 208 13.00 14.50 1.90
CA ALA A 208 12.24 14.62 0.66
C ALA A 208 11.44 13.34 0.35
N VAL A 209 12.05 12.15 0.47
CA VAL A 209 11.36 10.87 0.26
C VAL A 209 10.26 10.65 1.30
N ALA A 210 10.53 10.94 2.58
CA ALA A 210 9.54 10.79 3.63
C ALA A 210 8.35 11.75 3.48
N GLU A 211 8.60 13.03 3.21
CA GLU A 211 7.57 14.05 2.95
C GLU A 211 6.75 13.67 1.72
N THR A 212 7.41 13.21 0.67
CA THR A 212 6.75 12.79 -0.56
C THR A 212 5.89 11.54 -0.36
N ALA A 213 6.39 10.58 0.43
CA ALA A 213 5.64 9.38 0.80
C ALA A 213 4.41 9.73 1.64
N LEU A 214 4.54 10.67 2.56
CA LEU A 214 3.46 11.16 3.41
C LEU A 214 2.38 11.86 2.58
N LEU A 215 2.77 12.69 1.60
CA LEU A 215 1.84 13.35 0.69
C LEU A 215 1.11 12.35 -0.22
N ALA A 216 1.81 11.36 -0.75
CA ALA A 216 1.20 10.29 -1.54
C ALA A 216 0.21 9.46 -0.72
N LEU A 217 0.55 9.16 0.54
CA LEU A 217 -0.33 8.46 1.47
C LEU A 217 -1.56 9.31 1.80
N ALA A 218 -1.38 10.60 2.10
CA ALA A 218 -2.48 11.52 2.39
C ALA A 218 -3.45 11.63 1.20
N LEU A 219 -2.94 11.66 -0.03
CA LEU A 219 -3.77 11.66 -1.24
C LEU A 219 -4.46 10.32 -1.48
N GLY A 220 -3.80 9.20 -1.15
CA GLY A 220 -4.42 7.88 -1.18
C GLY A 220 -5.59 7.76 -0.19
N LEU A 221 -5.42 8.30 1.02
CA LEU A 221 -6.48 8.36 2.04
C LEU A 221 -7.62 9.29 1.60
N ALA A 222 -7.29 10.47 1.05
CA ALA A 222 -8.29 11.38 0.49
C ALA A 222 -9.07 10.73 -0.67
N ALA A 223 -8.42 9.88 -1.47
CA ALA A 223 -9.07 9.09 -2.51
C ALA A 223 -10.02 8.03 -1.98
N GLY A 224 -9.61 7.30 -0.94
CA GLY A 224 -10.47 6.37 -0.24
C GLY A 224 -11.72 7.07 0.29
N LEU A 225 -11.57 8.24 0.93
CA LEU A 225 -12.70 9.05 1.38
C LEU A 225 -13.60 9.53 0.23
N ALA A 226 -13.01 9.95 -0.89
CA ALA A 226 -13.78 10.39 -2.05
C ALA A 226 -14.55 9.25 -2.73
N SER A 227 -14.08 8.00 -2.60
CA SER A 227 -14.82 6.82 -3.03
C SER A 227 -15.94 6.40 -2.08
N THR A 228 -15.97 6.98 -0.87
CA THR A 228 -17.04 6.77 0.14
C THR A 228 -18.04 7.93 0.24
N GLY A 229 -17.85 9.02 -0.52
CA GLY A 229 -18.76 10.17 -0.52
C GLY A 229 -20.01 9.92 -1.39
N PRO A 230 -21.19 10.44 -1.00
CA PRO A 230 -22.41 10.23 -1.78
C PRO A 230 -22.26 10.91 -3.14
N GLY A 231 -22.35 10.11 -4.20
CA GLY A 231 -22.56 10.61 -5.56
C GLY A 231 -23.96 11.17 -5.71
#